data_AF-A0AAD5UQK5-F1
#
_entry.id   AF-A0AAD5UQK5-F1
#
_cell.length_a   1.000
_cell.length_b   1.000
_cell.length_c   1.000
_cell.angle_alpha   90.00
_cell.angle_beta   90.00
_cell.angle_gamma   90.00
#
_symmetry.space_group_name_H-M   'P 1'
#
loop_
_entity.id
_entity.type
_entity.pdbx_description
1 polymer ?
#
loop_
_entity_poly.entity_id
_entity_poly.type
_entity_poly.pdbx_seq_one_letter_code
_entity_poly.pdbx_strand_id
1 'polypeptide(L)'
;MLFKSSGFLLILAIVRVVVAVPLGIEYDKTTGLTPEETANKDRLDQATAHAHTQVQAMRLGMDKYKANDPKAKALFDAAFGTKADSSVVDDNISKLEHGTLKAKVATHPFTQGEIAAVPWTKDGNKPWTAGHAQFGSTFHGAGMNNDGRAGTIIHEATHQFSKTGDDVNKSNKIIKPNDGSSKPSGATGYTSNANMHKTVAEVNADTQFTNVRDSTKNMHDNAESYAVFASLCSQPGALSRRDIHLYNHAVRAGDDELLMHLARRNSCKLPKDYFAKKAAAKNAATAKSGQTTTKGAAAKGLSKNPVAGASNHPNVKPTTLKGKVPAPNTAKTRLGGTQSSMKSGARPGTFCSPFH
;
A
#
# COMPACT_ATOMS: atom_id res chain seq x y z
N MET A 1 38.60 -5.22 -55.63
CA MET A 1 37.41 -5.74 -54.94
C MET A 1 37.75 -5.94 -53.47
N LEU A 2 37.31 -5.03 -52.60
CA LEU A 2 37.52 -5.11 -51.14
C LEU A 2 36.17 -5.42 -50.48
N PHE A 3 36.06 -6.59 -49.85
CA PHE A 3 34.90 -6.97 -49.05
C PHE A 3 34.92 -6.21 -47.72
N LYS A 4 33.91 -5.37 -47.49
CA LYS A 4 33.62 -4.77 -46.18
C LYS A 4 32.79 -5.77 -45.37
N SER A 5 33.42 -6.39 -44.38
CA SER A 5 32.77 -7.21 -43.36
C SER A 5 32.12 -6.30 -42.33
N SER A 6 30.80 -6.17 -42.35
CA SER A 6 30.03 -5.47 -41.33
C SER A 6 29.94 -6.33 -40.06
N GLY A 7 30.73 -5.96 -39.05
CA GLY A 7 30.68 -6.56 -37.71
C GLY A 7 29.36 -6.24 -37.01
N PHE A 8 28.63 -7.30 -36.66
CA PHE A 8 27.40 -7.25 -35.88
C PHE A 8 27.75 -7.01 -34.40
N LEU A 9 27.62 -5.78 -33.92
CA LEU A 9 27.85 -5.43 -32.52
C LEU A 9 26.60 -5.83 -31.70
N LEU A 10 26.68 -6.97 -31.01
CA LEU A 10 25.65 -7.44 -30.08
C LEU A 10 25.75 -6.65 -28.77
N ILE A 11 24.94 -5.59 -28.62
CA ILE A 11 24.81 -4.87 -27.35
C ILE A 11 24.00 -5.74 -26.38
N LEU A 12 24.67 -6.42 -25.45
CA LEU A 12 24.03 -7.04 -24.28
C LEU A 12 23.55 -5.92 -23.35
N ALA A 13 22.27 -5.56 -23.43
CA ALA A 13 21.63 -4.76 -22.41
C ALA A 13 21.52 -5.60 -21.13
N ILE A 14 22.35 -5.28 -20.14
CA ILE A 14 22.22 -5.83 -18.77
C ILE A 14 20.97 -5.19 -18.17
N VAL A 15 19.84 -5.88 -18.29
CA VAL A 15 18.61 -5.52 -17.58
C VAL A 15 18.87 -5.81 -16.10
N ARG A 16 19.16 -4.77 -15.31
CA ARG A 16 19.07 -4.86 -13.86
C ARG A 16 17.61 -5.08 -13.51
N VAL A 17 17.25 -6.31 -13.16
CA VAL A 17 15.96 -6.63 -12.56
C VAL A 17 15.96 -5.96 -11.18
N VAL A 18 15.44 -4.73 -11.12
CA VAL A 18 15.02 -4.13 -9.86
C VAL A 18 13.79 -4.93 -9.44
N VAL A 19 13.98 -5.94 -8.60
CA VAL A 19 12.86 -6.61 -7.95
C VAL A 19 12.25 -5.54 -7.06
N ALA A 20 11.09 -5.02 -7.45
CA ALA A 20 10.36 -4.03 -6.66
C ALA A 20 10.10 -4.63 -5.27
N VAL A 21 10.82 -4.12 -4.27
CA VAL A 21 10.60 -4.49 -2.88
C VAL A 21 9.27 -3.84 -2.48
N PRO A 22 8.29 -4.62 -2.01
CA PRO A 22 7.00 -4.07 -1.60
C PRO A 22 7.18 -3.16 -0.38
N LEU A 23 6.18 -2.31 -0.10
CA LEU A 23 6.05 -1.62 1.19
C LEU A 23 6.35 -2.61 2.32
N GLY A 24 7.45 -2.36 3.00
CA GLY A 24 7.97 -3.23 4.06
C GLY A 24 7.69 -2.66 5.43
N ILE A 25 7.96 -3.48 6.44
CA ILE A 25 7.96 -3.05 7.83
C ILE A 25 9.24 -3.57 8.51
N GLU A 26 9.95 -2.67 9.19
CA GLU A 26 11.11 -2.96 10.02
C GLU A 26 10.72 -2.75 11.47
N TYR A 27 10.93 -3.79 12.28
CA TYR A 27 10.55 -3.80 13.68
C TYR A 27 11.71 -3.37 14.57
N ASP A 28 11.41 -2.57 15.59
CA ASP A 28 12.37 -2.19 16.64
C ASP A 28 12.93 -3.40 17.43
N LYS A 29 12.15 -4.50 17.47
CA LYS A 29 12.49 -5.75 18.13
C LYS A 29 11.97 -6.94 17.32
N THR A 30 12.82 -7.94 17.05
CA THR A 30 12.44 -9.16 16.30
C THR A 30 12.65 -10.45 17.08
N THR A 31 13.33 -10.41 18.22
CA THR A 31 13.60 -11.57 19.09
C THR A 31 13.18 -11.29 20.53
N GLY A 32 12.96 -12.34 21.32
CA GLY A 32 12.51 -12.19 22.72
C GLY A 32 11.13 -11.55 22.86
N LEU A 33 10.26 -11.76 21.86
CA LEU A 33 8.89 -11.25 21.87
C LEU A 33 8.04 -12.02 22.87
N THR A 34 7.19 -11.32 23.61
CA THR A 34 6.12 -11.94 24.38
C THR A 34 5.06 -12.54 23.43
N PRO A 35 4.16 -13.42 23.92
CA PRO A 35 3.06 -13.93 23.10
C PRO A 35 2.18 -12.81 22.51
N GLU A 36 1.94 -11.74 23.28
CA GLU A 36 1.18 -10.58 22.81
C GLU A 36 1.93 -9.79 21.72
N GLU A 37 3.21 -9.51 21.94
CA GLU A 37 4.07 -8.86 20.93
C GLU A 37 4.15 -9.70 19.64
N THR A 38 4.23 -11.02 19.75
CA THR A 38 4.19 -11.93 18.59
C THR A 38 2.87 -11.77 17.82
N ALA A 39 1.72 -11.79 18.51
CA ALA A 39 0.43 -11.58 17.87
C ALA A 39 0.28 -10.18 17.24
N ASN A 40 0.85 -9.15 17.87
CA ASN A 40 0.86 -7.79 17.33
C ASN A 40 1.70 -7.69 16.07
N LYS A 41 2.88 -8.32 16.06
CA LYS A 41 3.74 -8.42 14.88
C LYS A 41 3.01 -9.10 13.73
N ASP A 42 2.33 -10.23 13.98
CA ASP A 42 1.59 -10.94 12.93
C ASP A 42 0.46 -10.07 12.33
N ARG A 43 -0.24 -9.29 13.16
CA ARG A 43 -1.26 -8.33 12.69
C ARG A 43 -0.64 -7.21 11.87
N LEU A 44 0.53 -6.69 12.26
CA LEU A 44 1.27 -5.68 11.51
C LEU A 44 1.74 -6.22 10.17
N ASP A 45 2.26 -7.45 10.11
CA ASP A 45 2.66 -8.11 8.85
C ASP A 45 1.46 -8.28 7.90
N GLN A 46 0.33 -8.75 8.41
CA GLN A 46 -0.91 -8.88 7.63
C GLN A 46 -1.42 -7.52 7.12
N ALA A 47 -1.45 -6.51 7.99
CA ALA A 47 -1.85 -5.16 7.63
C ALA A 47 -0.91 -4.55 6.58
N THR A 48 0.40 -4.80 6.69
CA THR A 48 1.41 -4.34 5.73
C THR A 48 1.21 -4.97 4.35
N ALA A 49 0.90 -6.28 4.29
CA ALA A 49 0.58 -6.94 3.03
C ALA A 49 -0.68 -6.36 2.36
N HIS A 50 -1.70 -6.02 3.15
CA HIS A 50 -2.89 -5.33 2.66
C HIS A 50 -2.58 -3.90 2.20
N ALA A 51 -1.82 -3.14 2.99
CA ALA A 51 -1.37 -1.79 2.64
C ALA A 51 -0.59 -1.78 1.31
N HIS A 52 0.32 -2.72 1.11
CA HIS A 52 1.04 -2.86 -0.16
C HIS A 52 0.09 -3.03 -1.36
N THR A 53 -0.95 -3.86 -1.21
CA THR A 53 -1.96 -4.04 -2.26
C THR A 53 -2.71 -2.74 -2.54
N GLN A 54 -3.03 -1.97 -1.51
CA GLN A 54 -3.70 -0.68 -1.69
C GLN A 54 -2.78 0.37 -2.32
N VAL A 55 -1.49 0.40 -1.98
CA VAL A 55 -0.49 1.27 -2.62
C VAL A 55 -0.36 0.96 -4.12
N GLN A 56 -0.38 -0.31 -4.52
CA GLN A 56 -0.42 -0.68 -5.94
C GLN A 56 -1.69 -0.15 -6.64
N ALA A 57 -2.83 -0.18 -5.96
CA ALA A 57 -4.05 0.41 -6.48
C ALA A 57 -3.94 1.95 -6.58
N MET A 58 -3.29 2.63 -5.63
CA MET A 58 -3.01 4.07 -5.71
C MET A 58 -2.15 4.40 -6.92
N ARG A 59 -1.09 3.62 -7.16
CA ARG A 59 -0.22 3.81 -8.32
C ARG A 59 -1.01 3.71 -9.63
N LEU A 60 -1.81 2.67 -9.79
CA LEU A 60 -2.70 2.53 -10.94
C LEU A 60 -3.69 3.71 -11.04
N GLY A 61 -4.24 4.16 -9.91
CA GLY A 61 -5.09 5.34 -9.84
C GLY A 61 -4.36 6.60 -10.33
N MET A 62 -3.12 6.80 -9.92
CA MET A 62 -2.27 7.93 -10.29
C MET A 62 -1.90 7.92 -11.78
N ASP A 63 -1.54 6.75 -12.32
CA ASP A 63 -1.24 6.58 -13.75
C ASP A 63 -2.47 6.92 -14.61
N LYS A 64 -3.65 6.47 -14.18
CA LYS A 64 -4.92 6.79 -14.84
C LYS A 64 -5.31 8.25 -14.71
N TYR A 65 -5.06 8.85 -13.55
CA TYR A 65 -5.28 10.27 -13.33
C TYR A 65 -4.46 11.09 -14.33
N LYS A 66 -3.17 10.77 -14.49
CA LYS A 66 -2.27 11.40 -15.49
C LYS A 66 -2.74 11.17 -16.93
N ALA A 67 -3.41 10.05 -17.20
CA ALA A 67 -4.05 9.76 -18.48
C ALA A 67 -5.42 10.44 -18.65
N ASN A 68 -5.82 11.34 -17.76
CA ASN A 68 -7.10 12.05 -17.75
C ASN A 68 -8.34 11.14 -17.67
N ASP A 69 -8.23 9.99 -17.00
CA ASP A 69 -9.39 9.12 -16.74
C ASP A 69 -10.36 9.80 -15.76
N PRO A 70 -11.64 10.01 -16.12
CA PRO A 70 -12.60 10.74 -15.28
C PRO A 70 -12.86 10.06 -13.94
N LYS A 71 -12.82 8.72 -13.87
CA LYS A 71 -13.02 8.00 -12.61
C LYS A 71 -11.82 8.20 -11.69
N ALA A 72 -10.61 8.03 -12.22
CA ALA A 72 -9.40 8.28 -11.44
C ALA A 72 -9.31 9.73 -10.95
N LYS A 73 -9.73 10.69 -11.79
CA LYS A 73 -9.89 12.09 -11.38
C LYS A 73 -10.85 12.26 -10.21
N ALA A 74 -12.02 11.63 -10.26
CA ALA A 74 -12.96 11.70 -9.14
C ALA A 74 -12.39 11.11 -7.83
N LEU A 75 -11.62 10.00 -7.91
CA LEU A 75 -10.98 9.41 -6.72
C LEU A 75 -9.88 10.33 -6.16
N PHE A 76 -9.05 10.91 -7.04
CA PHE A 76 -7.99 11.84 -6.66
C PHE A 76 -8.58 13.12 -6.04
N ASP A 77 -9.55 13.73 -6.70
CA ASP A 77 -10.20 14.96 -6.21
C ASP A 77 -10.92 14.71 -4.88
N ALA A 78 -11.52 13.53 -4.69
CA ALA A 78 -12.15 13.17 -3.42
C ALA A 78 -11.16 13.10 -2.26
N ALA A 79 -9.95 12.58 -2.50
CA ALA A 79 -8.92 12.43 -1.48
C ALA A 79 -8.12 13.73 -1.24
N PHE A 80 -7.70 14.41 -2.31
CA PHE A 80 -6.75 15.52 -2.22
C PHE A 80 -7.35 16.89 -2.56
N GLY A 81 -8.53 16.93 -3.18
CA GLY A 81 -9.12 18.16 -3.70
C GLY A 81 -8.42 18.67 -4.97
N THR A 82 -9.01 19.69 -5.59
CA THR A 82 -8.57 20.21 -6.89
C THR A 82 -7.31 21.07 -6.83
N LYS A 83 -6.85 21.44 -5.62
CA LYS A 83 -5.70 22.31 -5.38
C LYS A 83 -4.40 21.55 -5.10
N ALA A 84 -4.46 20.23 -4.98
CA ALA A 84 -3.28 19.44 -4.66
C ALA A 84 -2.31 19.36 -5.84
N ASP A 85 -1.01 19.32 -5.52
CA ASP A 85 0.04 19.12 -6.50
C ASP A 85 0.16 17.62 -6.78
N SER A 86 -0.34 17.20 -7.95
CA SER A 86 -0.30 15.80 -8.36
C SER A 86 1.11 15.25 -8.53
N SER A 87 2.13 16.09 -8.76
CA SER A 87 3.52 15.64 -8.87
C SER A 87 4.07 15.22 -7.50
N VAL A 88 3.76 15.98 -6.45
CA VAL A 88 4.14 15.63 -5.08
C VAL A 88 3.38 14.39 -4.60
N VAL A 89 2.11 14.25 -4.98
CA VAL A 89 1.33 13.03 -4.69
C VAL A 89 1.98 11.81 -5.35
N ASP A 90 2.35 11.91 -6.62
CA ASP A 90 3.01 10.85 -7.36
C ASP A 90 4.35 10.42 -6.75
N ASP A 91 5.19 11.39 -6.37
CA ASP A 91 6.47 11.15 -5.70
C ASP A 91 6.27 10.46 -4.35
N ASN A 92 5.25 10.85 -3.59
CA ASN A 92 4.95 10.24 -2.30
C ASN A 92 4.42 8.81 -2.45
N ILE A 93 3.61 8.52 -3.47
CA ILE A 93 3.21 7.15 -3.80
C ILE A 93 4.46 6.31 -4.17
N SER A 94 5.42 6.88 -4.89
CA SER A 94 6.66 6.17 -5.27
C SER A 94 7.48 5.76 -4.05
N LYS A 95 7.52 6.64 -3.03
CA LYS A 95 8.18 6.32 -1.76
C LYS A 95 7.43 5.24 -0.98
N LEU A 96 6.09 5.26 -0.99
CA LEU A 96 5.28 4.22 -0.36
C LEU A 96 5.44 2.85 -1.03
N GLU A 97 5.65 2.79 -2.35
CA GLU A 97 5.83 1.53 -3.08
C GLU A 97 7.07 0.74 -2.66
N HIS A 98 8.12 1.45 -2.24
CA HIS A 98 9.45 0.89 -1.99
C HIS A 98 9.99 1.17 -0.59
N GLY A 99 9.24 1.90 0.23
CA GLY A 99 9.65 2.28 1.57
C GLY A 99 9.52 1.14 2.56
N THR A 100 10.27 1.24 3.64
CA THR A 100 10.18 0.33 4.79
C THR A 100 9.76 1.13 6.01
N LEU A 101 8.55 0.89 6.50
CA LEU A 101 8.02 1.57 7.68
C LEU A 101 8.76 1.06 8.90
N LYS A 102 9.36 1.95 9.67
CA LYS A 102 9.97 1.62 10.95
C LYS A 102 8.88 1.60 12.01
N ALA A 103 8.67 0.48 12.69
CA ALA A 103 7.56 0.30 13.62
C ALA A 103 7.97 -0.34 14.95
N LYS A 104 7.25 0.00 16.01
CA LYS A 104 7.32 -0.70 17.29
C LYS A 104 6.35 -1.88 17.30
N VAL A 105 6.80 -3.02 17.82
CA VAL A 105 5.96 -4.22 17.95
C VAL A 105 5.04 -4.14 19.17
N ALA A 106 5.53 -3.58 20.26
CA ALA A 106 4.76 -3.43 21.49
C ALA A 106 3.60 -2.44 21.29
N THR A 107 2.43 -2.77 21.84
CA THR A 107 1.30 -1.85 21.85
C THR A 107 1.65 -0.61 22.66
N HIS A 108 1.37 0.56 22.09
CA HIS A 108 1.58 1.83 22.77
C HIS A 108 0.33 2.24 23.57
N PRO A 109 0.47 2.63 24.85
CA PRO A 109 -0.65 3.08 25.65
C PRO A 109 -0.97 4.55 25.33
N PHE A 110 -1.72 4.78 24.25
CA PHE A 110 -2.26 6.12 23.98
C PHE A 110 -3.29 6.51 25.03
N THR A 111 -3.24 7.76 25.48
CA THR A 111 -4.13 8.23 26.55
C THR A 111 -5.54 8.54 26.05
N GLN A 112 -5.75 8.82 24.75
CA GLN A 112 -7.07 9.09 24.17
C GLN A 112 -7.14 8.84 22.66
N GLY A 113 -7.96 7.86 22.22
CA GLY A 113 -8.50 7.76 20.86
C GLY A 113 -7.51 7.53 19.69
N GLU A 114 -6.22 7.75 19.90
CA GLU A 114 -5.16 7.58 18.93
C GLU A 114 -4.99 6.10 18.59
N ILE A 115 -4.88 5.83 17.29
CA ILE A 115 -4.73 4.49 16.74
C ILE A 115 -3.25 4.19 16.52
N ALA A 116 -2.51 5.18 16.02
CA ALA A 116 -1.08 5.12 15.79
C ALA A 116 -0.47 6.52 15.83
N ALA A 117 0.85 6.58 15.91
CA ALA A 117 1.60 7.83 15.80
C ALA A 117 3.06 7.57 15.37
N VAL A 118 3.62 8.50 14.61
CA VAL A 118 5.07 8.61 14.39
C VAL A 118 5.62 9.75 15.26
N PRO A 119 6.42 9.45 16.31
CA PRO A 119 7.04 10.50 17.10
C PRO A 119 8.12 11.20 16.28
N TRP A 120 8.21 12.52 16.43
CA TRP A 120 9.24 13.33 15.79
C TRP A 120 10.17 13.92 16.83
N THR A 121 11.48 13.79 16.60
CA THR A 121 12.50 14.37 17.49
C THR A 121 13.35 15.38 16.74
N LYS A 122 13.80 16.40 17.47
CA LYS A 122 14.72 17.43 16.97
C LYS A 122 15.94 17.50 17.88
N ASP A 123 17.07 17.02 17.38
CA ASP A 123 18.34 17.07 18.11
C ASP A 123 19.06 18.40 17.84
N GLY A 124 18.76 19.42 18.66
CA GLY A 124 19.36 20.75 18.53
C GLY A 124 19.07 21.40 17.17
N ASN A 125 20.12 21.69 16.40
CA ASN A 125 20.00 22.31 15.06
C ASN A 125 19.82 21.30 13.92
N LYS A 126 19.73 19.99 14.21
CA LYS A 126 19.51 18.98 13.17
C LYS A 126 18.07 19.02 12.64
N PRO A 127 17.84 18.56 11.40
CA PRO A 127 16.49 18.36 10.89
C PRO A 127 15.68 17.42 11.79
N TRP A 128 14.37 17.66 11.86
CA TRP A 128 13.44 16.73 12.49
C TRP A 128 13.55 15.34 11.88
N THR A 129 13.63 14.34 12.76
CA THR A 129 13.76 12.93 12.40
C THR A 129 12.55 12.16 12.92
N ALA A 130 11.96 11.36 12.04
CA ALA A 130 10.88 10.46 12.41
C ALA A 130 11.43 9.26 13.20
N GLY A 131 10.79 8.94 14.32
CA GLY A 131 11.03 7.71 15.07
C GLY A 131 10.20 6.54 14.52
N HIS A 132 10.29 5.40 15.21
CA HIS A 132 9.45 4.24 14.93
C HIS A 132 7.97 4.57 15.15
N ALA A 133 7.12 4.25 14.16
CA ALA A 133 5.67 4.29 14.28
C ALA A 133 5.21 3.39 15.44
N GLN A 134 4.24 3.87 16.20
CA GLN A 134 3.73 3.22 17.39
C GLN A 134 2.24 2.95 17.18
N PHE A 135 1.80 1.73 17.48
CA PHE A 135 0.42 1.31 17.24
C PHE A 135 -0.28 0.99 18.56
N GLY A 136 -1.50 1.50 18.71
CA GLY A 136 -2.31 1.39 19.91
C GLY A 136 -3.18 0.14 19.94
N SER A 137 -3.86 -0.07 21.06
CA SER A 137 -4.76 -1.21 21.25
C SER A 137 -5.89 -1.23 20.23
N THR A 138 -6.39 -0.06 19.78
CA THR A 138 -7.42 0.04 18.74
C THR A 138 -6.98 -0.58 17.41
N PHE A 139 -5.72 -0.37 17.02
CA PHE A 139 -5.16 -0.94 15.79
C PHE A 139 -5.11 -2.48 15.87
N HIS A 140 -4.64 -3.02 16.99
CA HIS A 140 -4.50 -4.46 17.19
C HIS A 140 -5.82 -5.16 17.56
N GLY A 141 -6.82 -4.39 18.02
CA GLY A 141 -8.11 -4.88 18.48
C GLY A 141 -9.07 -5.27 17.36
N ALA A 142 -10.12 -6.01 17.71
CA ALA A 142 -11.10 -6.55 16.76
C ALA A 142 -11.98 -5.48 16.09
N GLY A 143 -12.07 -4.27 16.66
CA GLY A 143 -12.92 -3.19 16.14
C GLY A 143 -12.41 -2.56 14.84
N MET A 144 -11.13 -2.75 14.51
CA MET A 144 -10.55 -2.27 13.26
C MET A 144 -10.53 -3.38 12.21
N ASN A 145 -11.01 -3.08 11.01
CA ASN A 145 -10.96 -4.02 9.89
C ASN A 145 -9.61 -3.92 9.14
N ASN A 146 -9.39 -4.83 8.18
CA ASN A 146 -8.12 -4.86 7.43
C ASN A 146 -7.88 -3.60 6.59
N ASP A 147 -8.94 -2.98 6.05
CA ASP A 147 -8.83 -1.73 5.29
C ASP A 147 -8.41 -0.57 6.21
N GLY A 148 -8.96 -0.50 7.42
CA GLY A 148 -8.59 0.46 8.46
C GLY A 148 -7.13 0.30 8.86
N ARG A 149 -6.67 -0.93 9.16
CA ARG A 149 -5.27 -1.17 9.51
C ARG A 149 -4.33 -0.82 8.35
N ALA A 150 -4.68 -1.21 7.12
CA ALA A 150 -3.91 -0.88 5.94
C ALA A 150 -3.81 0.65 5.72
N GLY A 151 -4.93 1.36 5.87
CA GLY A 151 -4.99 2.81 5.82
C GLY A 151 -4.11 3.46 6.89
N THR A 152 -4.15 2.99 8.14
CA THR A 152 -3.27 3.46 9.21
C THR A 152 -1.80 3.23 8.87
N ILE A 153 -1.41 2.06 8.34
CA ILE A 153 -0.03 1.80 7.92
C ILE A 153 0.41 2.78 6.82
N ILE A 154 -0.45 3.06 5.84
CA ILE A 154 -0.15 4.02 4.76
C ILE A 154 -0.02 5.45 5.32
N HIS A 155 -0.90 5.84 6.24
CA HIS A 155 -0.88 7.12 6.93
C HIS A 155 0.47 7.32 7.65
N GLU A 156 0.86 6.40 8.53
CA GLU A 156 2.11 6.48 9.29
C GLU A 156 3.36 6.38 8.38
N ALA A 157 3.31 5.54 7.34
CA ALA A 157 4.39 5.44 6.37
C ALA A 157 4.60 6.76 5.62
N THR A 158 3.52 7.47 5.30
CA THR A 158 3.60 8.76 4.61
C THR A 158 4.26 9.81 5.51
N HIS A 159 3.99 9.82 6.82
CA HIS A 159 4.73 10.65 7.77
C HIS A 159 6.24 10.38 7.69
N GLN A 160 6.66 9.12 7.82
CA GLN A 160 8.09 8.78 7.84
C GLN A 160 8.79 9.10 6.51
N PHE A 161 8.16 8.78 5.38
CA PHE A 161 8.84 8.86 4.07
C PHE A 161 8.76 10.26 3.44
N SER A 162 7.69 10.99 3.73
CA SER A 162 7.36 12.24 3.04
C SER A 162 7.19 13.45 3.95
N LYS A 163 7.31 13.26 5.27
CA LYS A 163 7.17 14.32 6.27
C LYS A 163 5.84 15.06 6.14
N THR A 164 4.78 14.32 5.81
CA THR A 164 3.41 14.82 5.83
C THR A 164 2.99 15.12 7.27
N GLY A 165 1.89 15.83 7.44
CA GLY A 165 1.30 16.10 8.74
C GLY A 165 -0.21 15.95 8.73
N ASP A 166 -0.80 16.18 9.91
CA ASP A 166 -2.23 15.96 10.15
C ASP A 166 -2.97 17.24 10.48
N ASP A 167 -2.28 18.20 11.09
CA ASP A 167 -2.89 19.42 11.55
C ASP A 167 -2.90 20.50 10.48
N VAL A 168 -3.89 21.39 10.58
CA VAL A 168 -4.04 22.54 9.69
C VAL A 168 -3.72 23.81 10.47
N ASN A 169 -2.86 24.70 9.94
CA ASN A 169 -2.62 26.00 10.55
C ASN A 169 -3.74 27.00 10.23
N LYS A 170 -3.70 28.19 10.87
CA LYS A 170 -4.69 29.26 10.65
C LYS A 170 -4.76 29.79 9.21
N SER A 171 -3.77 29.47 8.38
CA SER A 171 -3.71 29.84 6.96
C SER A 171 -4.26 28.75 6.04
N ASN A 172 -4.96 27.75 6.58
CA ASN A 172 -5.48 26.59 5.87
C ASN A 172 -4.37 25.86 5.09
N LYS A 173 -3.27 25.56 5.77
CA LYS A 173 -2.20 24.71 5.25
C LYS A 173 -1.94 23.56 6.21
N ILE A 174 -1.65 22.39 5.66
CA ILE A 174 -1.16 21.26 6.45
C ILE A 174 0.19 21.64 7.05
N ILE A 175 0.32 21.40 8.35
CA ILE A 175 1.51 21.64 9.14
C ILE A 175 2.42 20.43 9.00
N LYS A 176 3.58 20.62 8.39
CA LYS A 176 4.59 19.57 8.32
C LYS A 176 5.36 19.51 9.65
N PRO A 177 5.93 18.35 10.03
CA PRO A 177 6.69 18.18 11.26
C PRO A 177 7.88 19.14 11.44
N ASN A 178 8.34 19.79 10.37
CA ASN A 178 9.44 20.76 10.37
C ASN A 178 8.99 22.23 10.26
N ASP A 179 7.69 22.52 10.27
CA ASP A 179 7.16 23.88 10.16
C ASP A 179 7.12 24.56 11.54
N GLY A 180 8.31 24.75 12.12
CA GLY A 180 8.56 25.13 13.52
C GLY A 180 8.00 26.48 14.00
N SER A 181 7.10 27.10 13.26
CA SER A 181 6.37 28.32 13.63
C SER A 181 4.84 28.19 13.50
N SER A 182 4.35 27.14 12.83
CA SER A 182 2.92 26.95 12.59
C SER A 182 2.23 26.35 13.81
N LYS A 183 1.31 27.11 14.38
CA LYS A 183 0.39 26.61 15.42
C LYS A 183 -0.85 26.00 14.76
N PRO A 184 -1.32 24.83 15.23
CA PRO A 184 -2.60 24.28 14.80
C PRO A 184 -3.74 25.28 14.97
N SER A 185 -4.66 25.30 14.01
CA SER A 185 -5.91 26.05 14.08
C SER A 185 -6.98 25.34 14.94
N GLY A 186 -6.75 24.06 15.26
CA GLY A 186 -7.73 23.16 15.85
C GLY A 186 -8.53 22.36 14.82
N ALA A 187 -8.35 22.64 13.52
CA ALA A 187 -8.82 21.76 12.44
C ALA A 187 -7.76 20.72 12.09
N THR A 188 -8.21 19.52 11.74
CA THR A 188 -7.35 18.40 11.36
C THR A 188 -7.71 17.88 9.98
N GLY A 189 -6.72 17.33 9.31
CA GLY A 189 -6.81 16.66 8.03
C GLY A 189 -7.40 15.26 8.11
N TYR A 190 -7.81 14.79 9.29
CA TYR A 190 -8.38 13.46 9.49
C TYR A 190 -9.82 13.35 8.98
N THR A 191 -10.16 12.16 8.51
CA THR A 191 -11.55 11.74 8.41
C THR A 191 -12.15 11.54 9.81
N SER A 192 -13.48 11.64 9.91
CA SER A 192 -14.22 11.49 11.17
C SER A 192 -14.37 10.03 11.62
N ASN A 193 -14.00 9.06 10.78
CA ASN A 193 -14.21 7.63 11.02
C ASN A 193 -12.86 6.90 11.12
N ALA A 194 -12.70 6.07 12.14
CA ALA A 194 -11.53 5.21 12.31
C ALA A 194 -11.40 4.15 11.19
N ASN A 195 -12.51 3.77 10.56
CA ASN A 195 -12.50 2.93 9.37
C ASN A 195 -12.51 3.78 8.12
N MET A 196 -11.70 3.38 7.13
CA MET A 196 -11.58 4.10 5.87
C MET A 196 -12.90 4.15 5.10
N HIS A 197 -13.25 5.34 4.63
CA HIS A 197 -14.34 5.55 3.66
C HIS A 197 -14.04 4.76 2.38
N LYS A 198 -15.05 4.14 1.78
CA LYS A 198 -14.88 3.24 0.62
C LYS A 198 -15.34 3.91 -0.67
N THR A 199 -16.24 4.88 -0.60
CA THR A 199 -16.77 5.55 -1.77
C THR A 199 -16.51 7.06 -1.75
N VAL A 200 -16.45 7.67 -2.93
CA VAL A 200 -16.38 9.14 -3.07
C VAL A 200 -17.55 9.82 -2.36
N ALA A 201 -18.74 9.19 -2.37
CA ALA A 201 -19.91 9.72 -1.68
C ALA A 201 -19.73 9.73 -0.15
N GLU A 202 -19.19 8.67 0.44
CA GLU A 202 -18.88 8.62 1.89
C GLU A 202 -17.83 9.67 2.27
N VAL A 203 -16.75 9.79 1.50
CA VAL A 203 -15.74 10.84 1.71
C VAL A 203 -16.37 12.22 1.63
N ASN A 204 -17.22 12.47 0.63
CA ASN A 204 -17.87 13.77 0.45
C ASN A 204 -18.96 14.07 1.49
N ALA A 205 -19.47 13.05 2.19
CA ALA A 205 -20.38 13.22 3.32
C ALA A 205 -19.63 13.57 4.61
N ASP A 206 -18.32 13.32 4.69
CA ASP A 206 -17.46 13.67 5.82
C ASP A 206 -17.11 15.16 5.80
N THR A 207 -18.01 15.97 6.34
CA THR A 207 -17.86 17.43 6.35
C THR A 207 -16.58 17.92 7.03
N GLN A 208 -16.03 17.17 8.00
CA GLN A 208 -14.76 17.53 8.64
C GLN A 208 -13.63 17.47 7.62
N PHE A 209 -13.50 16.32 6.96
CA PHE A 209 -12.47 16.10 5.96
C PHE A 209 -12.65 17.00 4.74
N THR A 210 -13.86 17.11 4.18
CA THR A 210 -14.11 17.89 2.96
C THR A 210 -13.85 19.37 3.17
N ASN A 211 -14.23 19.94 4.32
CA ASN A 211 -13.99 21.35 4.61
C ASN A 211 -12.49 21.67 4.62
N VAL A 212 -11.68 20.80 5.21
CA VAL A 212 -10.22 20.94 5.20
C VAL A 212 -9.68 20.71 3.79
N ARG A 213 -10.08 19.64 3.11
CA ARG A 213 -9.66 19.31 1.74
C ARG A 213 -9.88 20.46 0.77
N ASP A 214 -11.06 21.06 0.78
CA ASP A 214 -11.47 22.05 -0.22
C ASP A 214 -10.91 23.45 0.09
N SER A 215 -10.64 23.75 1.37
CA SER A 215 -10.05 25.02 1.79
C SER A 215 -8.52 25.04 1.75
N THR A 216 -7.87 23.88 1.91
CA THR A 216 -6.42 23.75 2.08
C THR A 216 -5.68 23.73 0.74
N LYS A 217 -4.58 24.49 0.67
CA LYS A 217 -3.80 24.63 -0.59
C LYS A 217 -2.79 23.50 -0.81
N ASN A 218 -2.38 22.81 0.25
CA ASN A 218 -1.35 21.77 0.20
C ASN A 218 -1.84 20.42 0.76
N MET A 219 -3.02 19.97 0.33
CA MET A 219 -3.55 18.66 0.75
C MET A 219 -2.69 17.46 0.36
N HIS A 220 -1.73 17.65 -0.56
CA HIS A 220 -0.68 16.66 -0.86
C HIS A 220 0.34 16.50 0.29
N ASP A 221 0.35 17.39 1.28
CA ASP A 221 1.13 17.25 2.50
C ASP A 221 0.35 16.57 3.65
N ASN A 222 -0.93 16.22 3.44
CA ASN A 222 -1.78 15.54 4.43
C ASN A 222 -1.59 14.01 4.34
N ALA A 223 -1.26 13.34 5.44
CA ALA A 223 -1.08 11.89 5.50
C ALA A 223 -2.40 11.11 5.25
N GLU A 224 -3.50 11.57 5.84
CA GLU A 224 -4.83 10.96 5.71
C GLU A 224 -5.33 10.91 4.27
N SER A 225 -5.02 11.92 3.46
CA SER A 225 -5.39 11.92 2.03
C SER A 225 -4.85 10.70 1.28
N TYR A 226 -3.66 10.21 1.65
CA TYR A 226 -3.09 9.01 1.04
C TYR A 226 -3.84 7.75 1.47
N ALA A 227 -4.22 7.64 2.74
CA ALA A 227 -5.04 6.53 3.23
C ALA A 227 -6.43 6.51 2.57
N VAL A 228 -7.07 7.69 2.42
CA VAL A 228 -8.33 7.85 1.69
C VAL A 228 -8.18 7.45 0.22
N PHE A 229 -7.15 7.95 -0.46
CA PHE A 229 -6.90 7.61 -1.86
C PHE A 229 -6.64 6.12 -2.06
N ALA A 230 -5.89 5.49 -1.14
CA ALA A 230 -5.64 4.06 -1.11
C ALA A 230 -6.92 3.24 -1.00
N SER A 231 -7.77 3.59 -0.04
CA SER A 231 -9.07 2.94 0.17
C SER A 231 -9.96 3.06 -1.06
N LEU A 232 -10.10 4.28 -1.60
CA LEU A 232 -10.92 4.56 -2.78
C LEU A 232 -10.45 3.77 -4.01
N CYS A 233 -9.13 3.77 -4.30
CA CYS A 233 -8.57 3.05 -5.45
C CYS A 233 -8.70 1.53 -5.33
N SER A 234 -8.73 1.02 -4.10
CA SER A 234 -8.78 -0.42 -3.82
C SER A 234 -10.19 -1.00 -3.89
N GLN A 235 -11.23 -0.16 -3.96
CA GLN A 235 -12.59 -0.66 -3.97
C GLN A 235 -12.94 -1.42 -5.26
N PRO A 236 -13.78 -2.46 -5.17
CA PRO A 236 -14.30 -3.15 -6.35
C PRO A 236 -14.99 -2.18 -7.31
N GLY A 237 -14.51 -2.13 -8.56
CA GLY A 237 -15.11 -1.31 -9.61
C GLY A 237 -14.66 0.16 -9.64
N ALA A 238 -13.88 0.61 -8.64
CA ALA A 238 -13.23 1.92 -8.68
C ALA A 238 -12.19 1.97 -9.82
N LEU A 239 -11.33 0.95 -9.85
CA LEU A 239 -10.41 0.65 -10.93
C LEU A 239 -10.69 -0.79 -11.41
N SER A 240 -10.52 -1.10 -12.70
CA SER A 240 -10.85 -2.45 -13.17
C SER A 240 -9.88 -3.47 -12.55
N ARG A 241 -10.43 -4.48 -11.85
CA ARG A 241 -9.69 -5.53 -11.13
C ARG A 241 -8.69 -6.26 -12.01
N ARG A 242 -9.03 -6.44 -13.29
CA ARG A 242 -8.11 -6.99 -14.30
C ARG A 242 -6.83 -6.18 -14.34
N ASP A 243 -6.91 -4.86 -14.29
CA ASP A 243 -5.75 -3.99 -14.45
C ASP A 243 -4.92 -3.92 -13.18
N ILE A 244 -5.52 -4.03 -11.99
CA ILE A 244 -4.76 -4.19 -10.74
C ILE A 244 -3.99 -5.52 -10.79
N HIS A 245 -4.64 -6.61 -11.20
CA HIS A 245 -3.99 -7.90 -11.31
C HIS A 245 -2.87 -7.91 -12.36
N LEU A 246 -3.12 -7.31 -13.53
CA LEU A 246 -2.13 -7.17 -14.59
C LEU A 246 -0.98 -6.24 -14.19
N TYR A 247 -1.27 -5.15 -13.47
CA TYR A 247 -0.27 -4.24 -12.92
C TYR A 247 0.63 -4.97 -11.92
N ASN A 248 0.04 -5.69 -10.97
CA ASN A 248 0.77 -6.49 -9.99
C ASN A 248 1.63 -7.57 -10.67
N HIS A 249 1.11 -8.21 -11.73
CA HIS A 249 1.90 -9.12 -12.54
C HIS A 249 3.05 -8.40 -13.26
N ALA A 250 2.79 -7.24 -13.86
CA ALA A 250 3.79 -6.47 -14.59
C ALA A 250 4.95 -6.03 -13.69
N VAL A 251 4.63 -5.46 -12.53
CA VAL A 251 5.62 -5.06 -11.51
C VAL A 251 6.44 -6.26 -11.03
N ARG A 252 5.79 -7.36 -10.66
CA ARG A 252 6.50 -8.58 -10.19
C ARG A 252 7.36 -9.22 -11.27
N ALA A 253 6.98 -9.10 -12.54
CA ALA A 253 7.66 -9.70 -13.67
C ALA A 253 8.67 -8.76 -14.36
N GLY A 254 8.82 -7.51 -13.90
CA GLY A 254 9.63 -6.48 -14.56
C GLY A 254 9.20 -6.24 -16.01
N ASP A 255 7.88 -6.12 -16.25
CA ASP A 255 7.28 -6.08 -17.57
C ASP A 255 6.88 -4.66 -18.01
N ASP A 256 7.87 -3.89 -18.47
CA ASP A 256 7.68 -2.49 -18.89
C ASP A 256 6.67 -2.36 -20.05
N GLU A 257 6.57 -3.37 -20.92
CA GLU A 257 5.63 -3.36 -22.04
C GLU A 257 4.18 -3.53 -21.56
N LEU A 258 3.95 -4.40 -20.57
CA LEU A 258 2.66 -4.55 -19.91
C LEU A 258 2.30 -3.31 -19.07
N LEU A 259 3.26 -2.69 -18.38
CA LEU A 259 3.07 -1.42 -17.67
C LEU A 259 2.64 -0.30 -18.63
N MET A 260 3.35 -0.13 -19.74
CA MET A 260 3.02 0.84 -20.80
C MET A 260 1.65 0.58 -21.43
N HIS A 261 1.27 -0.70 -21.56
CA HIS A 261 -0.04 -1.07 -22.07
C HIS A 261 -1.17 -0.70 -21.11
N LEU A 262 -0.98 -0.93 -19.81
CA LEU A 262 -1.94 -0.55 -18.76
C LEU A 262 -2.12 0.96 -18.65
N ALA A 263 -1.06 1.75 -18.91
CA ALA A 263 -1.11 3.20 -18.94
C ALA A 263 -1.89 3.77 -20.15
N ARG A 264 -1.91 3.06 -21.29
CA ARG A 264 -2.41 3.60 -22.57
C ARG A 264 -3.84 3.22 -22.97
N ARG A 265 -4.52 2.33 -22.23
CA ARG A 265 -5.90 1.76 -22.34
C ARG A 265 -6.78 1.90 -23.60
N ASN A 266 -6.71 2.99 -24.35
CA ASN A 266 -7.54 3.28 -25.52
C ASN A 266 -6.86 2.99 -26.87
N SER A 267 -5.55 2.72 -26.93
CA SER A 267 -4.84 2.60 -28.22
C SER A 267 -4.27 1.21 -28.55
N CYS A 268 -4.23 0.26 -27.61
CA CYS A 268 -3.76 -1.10 -27.90
C CYS A 268 -4.58 -2.13 -27.13
N LYS A 269 -5.04 -3.21 -27.79
CA LYS A 269 -5.47 -4.44 -27.13
C LYS A 269 -4.24 -5.32 -26.96
N LEU A 270 -3.99 -5.86 -25.77
CA LEU A 270 -2.98 -6.90 -25.59
C LEU A 270 -3.30 -8.05 -26.55
N PRO A 271 -2.33 -8.53 -27.35
CA PRO A 271 -2.52 -9.73 -28.15
C PRO A 271 -3.03 -10.86 -27.28
N LYS A 272 -4.02 -11.63 -27.77
CA LYS A 272 -4.65 -12.72 -26.99
C LYS A 272 -3.62 -13.75 -26.47
N ASP A 273 -2.47 -13.84 -27.12
CA ASP A 273 -1.39 -14.78 -26.86
C ASP A 273 -0.19 -14.14 -26.13
N TYR A 274 -0.29 -12.90 -25.67
CA TYR A 274 0.82 -12.17 -25.02
C TYR A 274 1.49 -12.97 -23.90
N PHE A 275 0.71 -13.47 -22.93
CA PHE A 275 1.26 -14.26 -21.82
C PHE A 275 1.85 -15.59 -22.27
N ALA A 276 1.25 -16.22 -23.28
CA ALA A 276 1.77 -17.47 -23.84
C ALA A 276 3.12 -17.24 -24.54
N LYS A 277 3.25 -16.15 -25.32
CA LYS A 277 4.49 -15.75 -25.98
C LYS A 277 5.57 -15.36 -24.97
N LYS A 278 5.22 -14.61 -23.92
CA LYS A 278 6.20 -14.22 -22.87
C LYS A 278 6.69 -15.44 -22.08
N ALA A 279 5.80 -16.37 -21.75
CA ALA A 279 6.17 -17.63 -21.11
C ALA A 279 7.09 -18.47 -22.00
N ALA A 280 6.78 -18.58 -23.30
CA ALA A 280 7.63 -19.28 -24.26
C ALA A 280 9.02 -18.62 -24.41
N ALA A 281 9.09 -17.28 -24.47
CA ALA A 281 10.34 -16.55 -24.55
C ALA A 281 11.21 -16.74 -23.30
N LYS A 282 10.60 -16.73 -22.09
CA LYS A 282 11.31 -17.03 -20.84
C LYS A 282 11.88 -18.44 -20.85
N ASN A 283 11.09 -19.43 -21.25
CA ASN A 283 11.53 -20.83 -21.35
C ASN A 283 12.64 -21.02 -22.39
N ALA A 284 12.60 -20.29 -23.51
CA ALA A 284 13.65 -20.31 -24.53
C ALA A 284 14.95 -19.64 -24.04
N ALA A 285 14.87 -18.62 -23.18
CA ALA A 285 16.04 -17.97 -22.58
C ALA A 285 16.72 -18.86 -21.54
N THR A 286 15.96 -19.57 -20.69
CA THR A 286 16.53 -20.57 -19.76
C THR A 286 17.13 -21.79 -20.47
N ALA A 287 16.58 -22.18 -21.63
CA ALA A 287 17.15 -23.24 -22.44
C ALA A 287 18.50 -22.84 -23.07
N LYS A 288 18.69 -21.55 -23.42
CA LYS A 288 19.97 -21.04 -23.96
C LYS A 288 21.05 -20.85 -22.89
N SER A 289 20.69 -20.61 -21.63
CA SER A 289 21.66 -20.49 -20.52
C SER A 289 22.13 -21.83 -19.95
N GLY A 290 21.47 -22.94 -20.29
CA GLY A 290 21.85 -24.29 -19.86
C GLY A 290 22.87 -24.99 -20.77
N GLN A 291 23.28 -24.36 -21.87
CA GLN A 291 24.11 -24.97 -22.91
C GLN A 291 25.53 -24.40 -22.90
N THR A 292 26.16 -24.28 -21.73
CA THR A 292 27.59 -23.97 -21.63
C THR A 292 28.21 -24.62 -20.39
N THR A 293 28.25 -25.95 -20.36
CA THR A 293 29.33 -26.77 -19.78
C THR A 293 28.92 -28.24 -19.82
N THR A 294 29.46 -29.01 -20.76
CA THR A 294 29.87 -30.40 -20.50
C THR A 294 30.82 -30.85 -21.60
N LYS A 295 32.12 -30.74 -21.32
CA LYS A 295 33.15 -31.59 -21.93
C LYS A 295 33.96 -32.17 -20.79
N GLY A 296 33.87 -33.49 -20.59
CA GLY A 296 34.84 -34.23 -19.76
C GLY A 296 34.27 -35.12 -18.65
N ALA A 297 34.26 -36.42 -18.95
CA ALA A 297 34.66 -37.55 -18.10
C ALA A 297 33.84 -37.94 -16.86
N ALA A 298 33.56 -39.26 -16.82
CA ALA A 298 32.95 -40.01 -15.74
C ALA A 298 33.92 -40.28 -14.57
N ALA A 299 33.39 -40.32 -13.34
CA ALA A 299 33.70 -41.35 -12.34
C ALA A 299 32.80 -41.26 -11.10
N LYS A 300 32.46 -42.45 -10.61
CA LYS A 300 31.70 -42.87 -9.41
C LYS A 300 31.95 -42.08 -8.11
N GLY A 301 30.91 -42.00 -7.26
CA GLY A 301 31.08 -41.99 -5.80
C GLY A 301 30.03 -41.22 -4.99
N LEU A 302 29.08 -41.97 -4.41
CA LEU A 302 28.43 -41.79 -3.09
C LEU A 302 28.34 -40.38 -2.46
N SER A 303 27.11 -39.95 -2.16
CA SER A 303 26.59 -39.80 -0.78
C SER A 303 25.33 -38.93 -0.74
N LYS A 304 24.32 -39.41 0.00
CA LYS A 304 23.03 -38.75 0.27
C LYS A 304 23.20 -37.74 1.43
N ASN A 305 22.71 -36.51 1.25
CA ASN A 305 21.73 -35.85 2.12
C ASN A 305 21.54 -34.36 1.73
N PRO A 306 20.33 -33.95 1.31
CA PRO A 306 19.89 -32.56 1.40
C PRO A 306 19.09 -32.32 2.70
N VAL A 307 19.44 -31.25 3.42
CA VAL A 307 18.62 -30.67 4.49
C VAL A 307 17.77 -29.54 3.87
N ALA A 308 16.45 -29.69 4.04
CA ALA A 308 15.36 -28.73 4.25
C ALA A 308 15.39 -27.34 3.55
N GLY A 309 14.30 -26.82 2.98
CA GLY A 309 12.92 -27.30 2.99
C GLY A 309 12.07 -26.49 1.99
N ALA A 310 11.29 -27.21 1.20
CA ALA A 310 10.14 -26.71 0.48
C ALA A 310 8.97 -27.62 0.87
N SER A 311 8.04 -27.11 1.68
CA SER A 311 6.81 -27.81 1.99
C SER A 311 5.88 -27.77 0.78
N ASN A 312 5.81 -28.92 0.12
CA ASN A 312 4.77 -29.31 -0.81
C ASN A 312 3.40 -29.29 -0.12
N HIS A 313 2.40 -28.66 -0.73
CA HIS A 313 1.01 -29.08 -0.58
C HIS A 313 0.62 -29.91 -1.82
N PRO A 314 0.09 -31.13 -1.64
CA PRO A 314 -0.20 -32.04 -2.73
C PRO A 314 -1.51 -31.69 -3.45
N ASN A 315 -1.42 -31.92 -4.76
CA ASN A 315 -2.44 -31.97 -5.78
C ASN A 315 -3.61 -32.91 -5.38
N VAL A 316 -4.86 -32.41 -5.37
CA VAL A 316 -6.07 -33.25 -5.29
C VAL A 316 -6.95 -32.98 -6.51
N LYS A 317 -7.12 -34.03 -7.33
CA LYS A 317 -8.02 -34.09 -8.50
C LYS A 317 -9.50 -33.96 -8.08
N PRO A 318 -10.38 -33.45 -8.95
CA PRO A 318 -11.79 -33.28 -8.66
C PRO A 318 -12.55 -34.62 -8.82
N THR A 319 -13.43 -34.93 -7.87
CA THR A 319 -14.45 -35.97 -8.02
C THR A 319 -15.83 -35.32 -7.91
N THR A 320 -16.59 -35.43 -8.99
CA THR A 320 -18.04 -35.19 -9.07
C THR A 320 -18.78 -36.11 -8.11
N LEU A 321 -19.80 -35.62 -7.39
CA LEU A 321 -21.01 -36.39 -7.09
C LEU A 321 -22.16 -35.46 -6.65
N LYS A 322 -23.35 -35.83 -7.13
CA LYS A 322 -24.67 -35.21 -7.01
C LYS A 322 -25.18 -35.18 -5.56
N GLY A 323 -25.97 -34.18 -5.17
CA GLY A 323 -26.84 -34.29 -4.00
C GLY A 323 -27.46 -33.00 -3.48
N LYS A 324 -28.73 -32.78 -3.84
CA LYS A 324 -29.83 -32.10 -3.11
C LYS A 324 -29.57 -30.82 -2.29
N VAL A 325 -30.24 -29.75 -2.74
CA VAL A 325 -30.64 -28.55 -2.00
C VAL A 325 -31.65 -28.91 -0.88
N PRO A 326 -31.60 -28.19 0.26
CA PRO A 326 -32.82 -27.58 0.78
C PRO A 326 -32.68 -26.08 1.05
N ALA A 327 -33.81 -25.39 0.86
CA ALA A 327 -34.04 -23.96 1.00
C ALA A 327 -34.10 -23.51 2.49
N PRO A 328 -34.23 -22.19 2.77
CA PRO A 328 -33.83 -21.56 4.03
C PRO A 328 -34.93 -21.60 5.10
N ASN A 329 -34.54 -21.79 6.36
CA ASN A 329 -35.45 -21.56 7.49
C ASN A 329 -35.19 -20.20 8.14
N THR A 330 -36.28 -19.45 8.17
CA THR A 330 -36.58 -18.30 8.99
C THR A 330 -36.66 -18.69 10.46
N ALA A 331 -36.05 -17.89 11.34
CA ALA A 331 -36.45 -17.81 12.74
C ALA A 331 -36.22 -16.39 13.27
N LYS A 332 -37.34 -15.70 13.48
CA LYS A 332 -37.50 -14.50 14.30
C LYS A 332 -37.09 -14.82 15.74
N THR A 333 -36.26 -13.97 16.33
CA THR A 333 -36.41 -13.64 17.76
C THR A 333 -36.22 -12.14 17.93
N ARG A 334 -37.22 -11.54 18.57
CA ARG A 334 -37.47 -10.12 18.76
C ARG A 334 -37.31 -9.87 20.26
N LEU A 335 -36.32 -9.07 20.65
CA LEU A 335 -36.14 -8.42 21.95
C LEU A 335 -35.28 -7.19 21.59
N GLY A 336 -35.78 -5.96 21.56
CA GLY A 336 -36.51 -5.28 22.63
C GLY A 336 -35.47 -4.58 23.50
N GLY A 337 -35.11 -3.33 23.17
CA GLY A 337 -34.11 -2.57 23.93
C GLY A 337 -33.70 -1.26 23.26
N THR A 338 -34.56 -0.24 23.41
CA THR A 338 -34.25 1.20 23.51
C THR A 338 -33.07 1.80 22.73
N GLN A 339 -33.44 2.66 21.78
CA GLN A 339 -32.61 3.74 21.24
C GLN A 339 -32.00 4.58 22.37
N SER A 340 -30.67 4.68 22.38
CA SER A 340 -29.96 5.83 22.92
C SER A 340 -29.05 6.39 21.85
N SER A 341 -29.38 7.59 21.39
CA SER A 341 -28.54 8.40 20.52
C SER A 341 -27.24 8.75 21.26
N MET A 342 -26.09 8.27 20.76
CA MET A 342 -24.80 8.86 21.13
C MET A 342 -24.35 9.76 19.98
N LYS A 343 -24.77 11.02 20.10
CA LYS A 343 -24.00 12.17 19.63
C LYS A 343 -22.75 12.24 20.50
N SER A 344 -21.58 11.94 19.95
CA SER A 344 -20.31 12.42 20.50
C SER A 344 -19.29 12.49 19.37
N GLY A 345 -19.04 13.70 18.88
CA GLY A 345 -17.95 13.98 17.96
C GLY A 345 -16.63 13.70 18.66
N ALA A 346 -15.85 12.78 18.10
CA ALA A 346 -14.49 12.51 18.52
C ALA A 346 -13.56 13.48 17.79
N ARG A 347 -12.97 14.41 18.55
CA ARG A 347 -11.80 15.20 18.13
C ARG A 347 -10.55 14.38 18.45
N PRO A 348 -9.67 14.07 17.48
CA PRO A 348 -8.27 13.77 17.77
C PRO A 348 -7.46 15.02 17.44
N GLY A 349 -6.82 15.60 18.45
CA GLY A 349 -6.01 16.79 18.29
C GLY A 349 -5.34 17.12 19.61
N THR A 350 -4.49 16.21 20.09
CA THR A 350 -3.64 16.47 21.26
C THR A 350 -2.19 16.29 20.88
N PHE A 351 -1.61 17.42 20.52
CA PHE A 351 -0.21 17.82 20.59
C PHE A 351 0.72 16.88 21.38
N CYS A 352 1.68 16.26 20.68
CA CYS A 352 2.92 15.77 21.28
C CYS A 352 4.08 16.64 20.79
N SER A 353 4.42 17.67 21.55
CA SER A 353 5.72 18.34 21.47
C SER A 353 6.27 18.43 22.89
N PRO A 354 7.44 17.85 23.20
CA PRO A 354 8.10 18.14 24.45
C PRO A 354 8.78 19.49 24.27
N PHE A 355 8.19 20.55 24.82
CA PHE A 355 8.95 21.74 25.16
C PHE A 355 9.81 21.39 26.37
N HIS A 356 11.13 21.28 26.18
CA HIS A 356 12.18 21.77 27.08
C HIS A 356 13.32 22.27 26.20
#